data_AF-A0A101G728-F1
#
_entry.id   AF-A0A101G728-F1
#
_cell.length_a   1.000
_cell.length_b   1.000
_cell.length_c   1.000
_cell.angle_alpha   90.00
_cell.angle_beta   90.00
_cell.angle_gamma   90.00
#
_symmetry.space_group_name_H-M   'P 1'
#
loop_
_entity.id
_entity.type
_entity.pdbx_description
1 polymer ?
#
loop_
_entity_poly.entity_id
_entity_poly.type
_entity_poly.pdbx_seq_one_letter_code
_entity_poly.pdbx_strand_id
1 'polypeptide(L)'
;MEQAQKSDRCMRCNRALSNPHSIARCLGPKCYKKAGGGVFDADLQADDKEWARREELLKAGGEIDLGVNWDYPDPGNMIRSYHMRVSVRYKDGAFEAYGCLMKPGKDQEEVVFARGQDLKVIYREAIAAGPTATAQAYQARKQAFRAAKRAARRAS
;
A
#
# COMPACT_ATOMS: atom_id res chain seq x y z
N MET A 1 17.57 -2.60 2.48
CA MET A 1 16.57 -1.71 1.85
C MET A 1 16.67 -1.92 0.35
N GLU A 2 15.80 -2.77 -0.20
CA GLU A 2 15.69 -2.92 -1.64
C GLU A 2 15.08 -1.61 -2.16
N GLN A 3 15.91 -0.76 -2.78
CA GLN A 3 15.43 0.47 -3.41
C GLN A 3 14.28 0.06 -4.34
N ALA A 4 13.07 0.54 -4.07
CA ALA A 4 11.94 0.36 -4.97
C ALA A 4 12.40 0.85 -6.34
N GLN A 5 12.63 -0.09 -7.25
CA GLN A 5 13.17 0.18 -8.57
C GLN A 5 12.19 1.15 -9.24
N LYS A 6 12.58 2.42 -9.38
CA LYS A 6 11.74 3.46 -10.00
C LYS A 6 11.40 2.98 -11.40
N SER A 7 10.19 2.45 -11.54
CA SER A 7 9.74 1.88 -12.80
C SER A 7 9.09 2.99 -13.59
N ASP A 8 9.54 3.18 -14.83
CA ASP A 8 8.87 4.04 -15.79
C ASP A 8 7.52 3.46 -16.25
N ARG A 9 6.99 2.43 -15.57
CA ARG A 9 5.73 1.76 -15.89
C ARG A 9 4.82 1.69 -14.67
N CYS A 10 3.53 1.91 -14.92
CA CYS A 10 2.47 1.83 -13.93
C CYS A 10 2.37 0.42 -13.39
N MET A 11 2.55 0.25 -12.08
CA MET A 11 2.46 -1.04 -11.40
C MET A 11 1.12 -1.72 -11.65
N ARG A 12 0.00 -0.97 -11.65
CA ARG A 12 -1.34 -1.56 -11.87
C ARG A 12 -1.62 -1.97 -13.31
N CYS A 13 -1.15 -1.25 -14.33
CA CYS A 13 -1.59 -1.47 -15.73
C CYS A 13 -0.46 -1.70 -16.74
N ASN A 14 0.78 -1.58 -16.30
CA ASN A 14 2.02 -1.68 -17.07
C ASN A 14 2.16 -0.68 -18.23
N ARG A 15 1.42 0.43 -18.23
CA ARG A 15 1.62 1.53 -19.20
C ARG A 15 2.78 2.42 -18.77
N ALA A 16 3.49 3.01 -19.71
CA ALA A 16 4.57 3.95 -19.41
C ALA A 16 4.05 5.16 -18.59
N LEU A 17 4.91 5.66 -17.71
CA LEU A 17 4.69 6.83 -16.86
C LEU A 17 5.63 7.93 -17.32
N SER A 18 5.10 9.13 -17.53
CA SER A 18 5.87 10.31 -17.95
C SER A 18 5.79 11.46 -16.94
N ASN A 19 4.72 11.51 -16.14
CA ASN A 19 4.54 12.55 -15.12
C ASN A 19 5.36 12.22 -13.85
N PRO A 20 6.20 13.14 -13.33
CA PRO A 20 7.02 12.92 -12.14
C PRO A 20 6.26 12.42 -10.92
N HIS A 21 5.07 12.96 -10.63
CA HIS A 21 4.23 12.50 -9.52
C HIS A 21 3.78 11.06 -9.70
N SER A 22 3.53 10.65 -10.95
CA SER A 22 3.12 9.27 -11.24
C SER A 22 4.29 8.31 -11.16
N ILE A 23 5.48 8.73 -11.61
CA ILE A 23 6.73 7.97 -11.48
C ILE A 23 7.06 7.76 -10.00
N ALA A 24 6.98 8.81 -9.17
CA ALA A 24 7.27 8.73 -7.75
C ALA A 24 6.42 7.68 -7.01
N ARG A 25 5.13 7.57 -7.34
CA ARG A 25 4.22 6.55 -6.78
C ARG A 25 4.12 5.26 -7.59
N CYS A 26 4.89 5.11 -8.66
CA CYS A 26 4.81 4.00 -9.62
C CYS A 26 3.39 3.71 -10.18
N LEU A 27 2.50 4.71 -10.18
CA LEU A 27 1.09 4.57 -10.58
C LEU A 27 0.65 5.77 -11.41
N GLY A 28 0.01 5.52 -12.56
CA GLY A 28 -0.65 6.58 -13.33
C GLY A 28 -1.89 7.09 -12.58
N PRO A 29 -2.36 8.33 -12.83
CA PRO A 29 -3.43 8.97 -12.04
C PRO A 29 -4.73 8.17 -12.03
N LYS A 30 -5.13 7.62 -13.18
CA LYS A 30 -6.31 6.74 -13.26
C LYS A 30 -6.14 5.46 -12.44
N CYS A 31 -4.94 4.89 -12.42
CA CYS A 31 -4.67 3.65 -11.69
C CYS A 31 -4.54 3.89 -10.19
N TYR A 32 -3.97 5.03 -9.79
CA TYR A 32 -3.92 5.48 -8.40
C TYR A 32 -5.33 5.61 -7.81
N LYS A 33 -6.21 6.39 -8.47
CA LYS A 33 -7.61 6.53 -8.05
C LYS A 33 -8.36 5.19 -7.99
N LYS A 34 -8.16 4.32 -9.00
CA LYS A 34 -8.76 2.97 -9.01
C LYS A 34 -8.24 2.04 -7.93
N ALA A 35 -7.07 2.33 -7.37
CA ALA A 35 -6.50 1.58 -6.26
C ALA A 35 -6.90 2.16 -4.90
N GLY A 36 -7.75 3.20 -4.86
CA GLY A 36 -8.15 3.89 -3.63
C GLY A 36 -7.22 5.03 -3.21
N GLY A 37 -6.21 5.35 -4.01
CA GLY A 37 -5.34 6.49 -3.77
C GLY A 37 -6.08 7.82 -3.88
N GLY A 38 -5.63 8.82 -3.12
CA GLY A 38 -6.25 10.15 -3.06
C GLY A 38 -7.11 10.38 -1.82
N VAL A 39 -7.52 9.32 -1.12
CA VAL A 39 -8.42 9.41 0.05
C VAL A 39 -7.76 10.16 1.21
N PHE A 40 -6.47 9.90 1.44
CA PHE A 40 -5.71 10.47 2.56
C PHE A 40 -4.65 11.50 2.10
N ASP A 41 -4.57 11.82 0.81
CA ASP A 41 -3.53 12.72 0.28
C ASP A 41 -3.60 14.13 0.92
N ALA A 42 -4.81 14.57 1.31
CA ALA A 42 -5.02 15.85 1.98
C ALA A 42 -4.38 15.92 3.37
N ASP A 43 -4.22 14.77 4.05
CA ASP A 43 -3.58 14.70 5.37
C ASP A 43 -2.13 15.16 5.34
N LEU A 44 -1.48 15.08 4.18
CA LEU A 44 -0.10 15.55 3.97
C LEU A 44 0.02 17.08 3.97
N GLN A 45 -1.10 17.79 3.83
CA GLN A 45 -1.17 19.26 3.85
C GLN A 45 -1.56 19.80 5.23
N ALA A 46 -1.60 18.95 6.26
CA ALA A 46 -1.84 19.37 7.62
C ALA A 46 -0.79 20.39 8.10
N ASP A 47 -1.23 21.34 8.93
CA ASP A 47 -0.36 22.33 9.53
C ASP A 47 0.56 21.73 10.62
N ASP A 48 1.53 22.52 11.08
CA ASP A 48 2.51 22.04 12.06
C ASP A 48 1.89 21.71 13.42
N LYS A 49 0.76 22.36 13.78
CA LYS A 49 0.04 22.06 15.04
C LYS A 49 -0.58 20.67 14.98
N GLU A 50 -1.21 20.33 13.85
CA GLU A 50 -1.79 19.00 13.64
C GLU A 50 -0.71 17.93 13.57
N TRP A 51 0.44 18.21 12.94
CA TRP A 51 1.57 17.28 12.97
C TRP A 51 2.12 17.03 14.37
N ALA A 52 2.26 18.07 15.19
CA ALA A 52 2.66 17.93 16.60
C ALA A 52 1.65 17.10 17.40
N ARG A 53 0.35 17.35 17.22
CA ARG A 53 -0.72 16.57 17.86
C ARG A 53 -0.66 15.08 17.49
N ARG A 54 -0.45 14.77 16.21
CA ARG A 54 -0.29 13.39 15.73
C ARG A 54 0.93 12.72 16.34
N GLU A 55 2.05 13.45 16.42
CA GLU A 55 3.28 12.94 17.02
C GLU A 55 3.10 12.60 18.50
N GLU A 56 2.49 13.50 19.28
CA GLU A 56 2.18 13.25 20.70
C GLU A 56 1.26 12.05 20.88
N LEU A 57 0.18 11.97 20.09
CA LEU A 57 -0.76 10.85 20.11
C LEU A 57 -0.04 9.52 19.87
N LEU A 58 0.79 9.44 18.84
CA LEU A 58 1.50 8.21 18.48
C LEU A 58 2.52 7.82 19.57
N LYS A 59 3.30 8.78 20.07
CA LYS A 59 4.27 8.53 21.16
C LYS A 59 3.61 8.12 22.48
N ALA A 60 2.35 8.51 22.71
CA ALA A 60 1.55 8.05 23.84
C ALA A 60 0.96 6.62 23.65
N GLY A 61 1.29 5.93 22.56
CA GLY A 61 0.79 4.59 22.25
C GLY A 61 -0.49 4.60 21.40
N GLY A 62 -0.90 5.75 20.87
CA GLY A 62 -1.97 5.84 19.90
C GLY A 62 -1.60 5.25 18.54
N GLU A 63 -2.63 5.02 17.73
CA GLU A 63 -2.51 4.53 16.35
C GLU A 63 -3.38 5.40 15.45
N ILE A 64 -2.89 5.72 14.25
CA ILE A 64 -3.67 6.42 13.23
C ILE A 64 -3.97 5.44 12.10
N ASP A 65 -5.26 5.15 11.91
CA ASP A 65 -5.76 4.27 10.85
C ASP A 65 -5.91 5.02 9.53
N LEU A 66 -5.35 4.45 8.46
CA LEU A 66 -5.40 4.95 7.09
C LEU A 66 -6.20 4.01 6.18
N GLY A 67 -7.28 3.48 6.75
CA GLY A 67 -8.25 2.66 6.05
C GLY A 67 -8.02 1.16 6.23
N VAL A 68 -9.15 0.47 6.23
CA VAL A 68 -9.28 -0.97 6.21
C VAL A 68 -9.77 -1.44 4.84
N ASN A 69 -9.54 -2.71 4.50
CA ASN A 69 -9.90 -3.33 3.22
C ASN A 69 -9.07 -2.88 2.02
N TRP A 70 -7.81 -2.54 2.22
CA TRP A 70 -6.85 -2.56 1.11
C TRP A 70 -6.68 -4.00 0.62
N ASP A 71 -6.56 -4.21 -0.69
CA ASP A 71 -6.18 -5.53 -1.21
C ASP A 71 -4.68 -5.74 -0.95
N TYR A 72 -4.30 -6.96 -0.59
CA TYR A 72 -2.88 -7.35 -0.49
C TYR A 72 -2.52 -8.40 -1.55
N PRO A 73 -1.30 -8.39 -2.11
CA PRO A 73 -0.89 -9.36 -3.12
C PRO A 73 -0.95 -10.81 -2.64
N ASP A 74 -1.60 -11.68 -3.42
CA ASP A 74 -1.62 -13.15 -3.24
C ASP A 74 -1.31 -13.82 -4.58
N PRO A 75 -0.03 -13.93 -4.97
CA PRO A 75 0.37 -14.49 -6.25
C PRO A 75 -0.18 -15.90 -6.47
N GLY A 76 -0.70 -16.17 -7.66
CA GLY A 76 -1.30 -17.46 -8.01
C GLY A 76 -2.79 -17.56 -7.67
N ASN A 77 -3.33 -16.65 -6.85
CA ASN A 77 -4.76 -16.60 -6.57
C ASN A 77 -5.50 -15.67 -7.54
N MET A 78 -6.67 -16.10 -8.03
CA MET A 78 -7.51 -15.32 -8.94
C MET A 78 -8.52 -14.44 -8.18
N ILE A 79 -8.85 -14.80 -6.93
CA ILE A 79 -9.86 -14.12 -6.11
C ILE A 79 -9.15 -13.36 -4.99
N ARG A 80 -9.79 -12.31 -4.48
CA ARG A 80 -9.31 -11.59 -3.29
C ARG A 80 -9.35 -12.54 -2.08
N SER A 81 -8.24 -12.63 -1.37
CA SER A 81 -8.06 -13.53 -0.23
C SER A 81 -7.55 -12.83 1.03
N TYR A 82 -6.85 -11.70 0.86
CA TYR A 82 -6.35 -10.86 1.95
C TYR A 82 -7.04 -9.49 1.94
N HIS A 83 -7.34 -9.01 3.15
CA HIS A 83 -7.69 -7.64 3.43
C HIS A 83 -6.58 -7.05 4.30
N MET A 84 -6.19 -5.82 4.04
CA MET A 84 -5.18 -5.13 4.82
C MET A 84 -5.76 -3.87 5.44
N ARG A 85 -5.46 -3.67 6.73
CA ARG A 85 -5.59 -2.38 7.41
C ARG A 85 -4.22 -1.73 7.42
N VAL A 86 -4.13 -0.46 7.03
CA VAL A 86 -2.86 0.28 7.09
C VAL A 86 -2.96 1.30 8.20
N SER A 87 -1.94 1.34 9.05
CA SER A 87 -1.89 2.26 10.18
C SER A 87 -0.48 2.81 10.40
N VAL A 88 -0.41 3.91 11.14
CA VAL A 88 0.83 4.46 11.69
C VAL A 88 0.82 4.29 13.21
N ARG A 89 1.93 3.78 13.76
CA ARG A 89 2.15 3.67 15.22
C ARG A 89 3.54 4.16 15.60
N TYR A 90 3.78 4.42 16.89
CA TYR A 90 5.13 4.54 17.44
C TYR A 90 5.46 3.29 18.24
N LYS A 91 6.56 2.62 17.91
CA LYS A 91 6.97 1.35 18.53
C LYS A 91 8.48 1.23 18.61
N ASP A 92 8.99 0.83 19.77
CA ASP A 92 10.42 0.61 20.02
C ASP A 92 11.27 1.83 19.59
N GLY A 93 10.81 3.04 19.94
CA GLY A 93 11.52 4.28 19.69
C GLY A 93 11.45 4.83 18.25
N ALA A 94 10.61 4.29 17.36
CA ALA A 94 10.44 4.81 16.00
C ALA A 94 8.99 4.77 15.52
N PHE A 95 8.64 5.61 14.55
CA PHE A 95 7.36 5.52 13.84
C PHE A 95 7.41 4.37 12.83
N GLU A 96 6.31 3.63 12.73
CA GLU A 96 6.10 2.55 11.77
C GLU A 96 4.84 2.82 10.95
N ALA A 97 4.99 2.78 9.63
CA ALA A 97 3.90 2.56 8.70
C ALA A 97 3.78 1.05 8.52
N TYR A 98 2.66 0.46 8.94
CA TYR A 98 2.50 -0.99 8.89
C TYR A 98 1.10 -1.39 8.43
N GLY A 99 1.00 -2.63 7.97
CA GLY A 99 -0.23 -3.26 7.54
C GLY A 99 -0.55 -4.46 8.40
N CYS A 100 -1.78 -4.56 8.88
CA CYS A 100 -2.30 -5.81 9.45
C CYS A 100 -3.04 -6.57 8.35
N LEU A 101 -2.51 -7.72 7.97
CA LEU A 101 -3.07 -8.62 6.97
C LEU A 101 -4.07 -9.56 7.64
N MET A 102 -5.29 -9.54 7.11
CA MET A 102 -6.39 -10.39 7.53
C MET A 102 -6.72 -11.34 6.39
N LYS A 103 -6.55 -12.65 6.64
CA LYS A 103 -7.00 -13.71 5.76
C LYS A 103 -7.95 -14.62 6.51
N PRO A 104 -9.12 -14.97 5.94
CA PRO A 104 -10.04 -15.90 6.57
C PRO A 104 -9.34 -17.21 6.97
N GLY A 105 -9.51 -17.62 8.21
CA GLY A 105 -8.95 -18.86 8.74
C GLY A 105 -7.43 -18.83 9.00
N LYS A 106 -6.79 -17.66 9.00
CA LYS A 106 -5.40 -17.50 9.41
C LYS A 106 -5.26 -16.43 10.48
N ASP A 107 -4.18 -16.54 11.26
CA ASP A 107 -3.78 -15.50 12.19
C ASP A 107 -3.43 -14.22 11.44
N GLN A 108 -3.57 -13.10 12.15
CA GLN A 108 -3.18 -11.79 11.62
C GLN A 108 -1.67 -11.71 11.48
N GLU A 109 -1.22 -11.21 10.34
CA GLU A 109 0.20 -10.99 10.06
C GLU A 109 0.46 -9.50 9.91
N GLU A 110 1.53 -8.99 10.51
CA GLU A 110 1.95 -7.60 10.34
C GLU A 110 3.04 -7.48 9.27
N VAL A 111 2.92 -6.47 8.42
CA VAL A 111 3.95 -6.09 7.45
C VAL A 111 4.34 -4.64 7.69
N VAL A 112 5.62 -4.38 7.96
CA VAL A 112 6.13 -3.01 8.10
C VAL A 112 6.55 -2.48 6.72
N PHE A 113 5.92 -1.40 6.27
CA PHE A 113 6.23 -0.75 4.99
C PHE A 113 7.38 0.25 5.12
N ALA A 114 7.41 0.99 6.22
CA ALA A 114 8.46 1.95 6.51
C ALA A 114 8.63 2.11 8.03
N ARG A 115 9.86 2.39 8.45
CA ARG A 115 10.21 2.66 9.85
C ARG A 115 11.23 3.79 9.93
N GLY A 116 11.05 4.74 10.84
CA GLY A 116 11.93 5.90 10.96
C GLY A 116 11.54 6.90 12.03
N GLN A 117 12.34 7.95 12.18
CA GLN A 117 12.15 9.02 13.18
C GLN A 117 11.30 10.19 12.67
N ASP A 118 11.22 10.38 11.35
CA ASP A 118 10.44 11.46 10.75
C ASP A 118 9.00 11.00 10.49
N LEU A 119 8.07 11.48 11.33
CA LEU A 119 6.64 11.16 11.20
C LEU A 119 6.08 11.54 9.83
N LYS A 120 6.43 12.71 9.27
CA LYS A 120 5.86 13.18 7.99
C LYS A 120 6.26 12.24 6.85
N VAL A 121 7.49 11.73 6.88
CA VAL A 121 7.98 10.73 5.91
C VAL A 121 7.22 9.40 6.09
N ILE A 122 7.14 8.89 7.33
CA ILE A 122 6.48 7.60 7.60
C ILE A 122 4.97 7.65 7.27
N TYR A 123 4.30 8.75 7.58
CA TYR A 123 2.89 8.95 7.25
C TYR A 123 2.64 8.96 5.74
N ARG A 124 3.55 9.56 4.96
CA ARG A 124 3.49 9.55 3.49
C ARG A 124 3.61 8.12 2.94
N GLU A 125 4.54 7.34 3.47
CA GLU A 125 4.70 5.92 3.09
C GLU A 125 3.45 5.11 3.45
N ALA A 126 2.84 5.37 4.61
CA ALA A 126 1.60 4.72 5.02
C ALA A 126 0.44 5.04 4.07
N ILE A 127 0.25 6.31 3.69
CA ILE A 127 -0.75 6.72 2.68
C ILE A 127 -0.52 5.98 1.36
N ALA A 128 0.75 5.84 0.94
CA ALA A 128 1.09 5.18 -0.31
C ALA A 128 0.92 3.64 -0.26
N ALA A 129 1.05 3.02 0.91
CA ALA A 129 1.06 1.57 1.07
C ALA A 129 -0.25 0.91 0.61
N GLY A 130 -1.40 1.42 1.04
CA GLY A 130 -2.72 0.87 0.68
C GLY A 130 -2.99 0.80 -0.83
N PRO A 131 -2.90 1.94 -1.54
CA PRO A 131 -3.06 1.98 -3.00
C PRO A 131 -2.00 1.16 -3.75
N THR A 132 -0.77 1.11 -3.22
CA THR A 132 0.33 0.34 -3.82
C THR A 132 0.06 -1.16 -3.75
N ALA A 133 -0.23 -1.68 -2.55
CA ALA A 133 -0.59 -3.08 -2.34
C ALA A 133 -1.82 -3.48 -3.19
N THR A 134 -2.81 -2.59 -3.27
CA THR A 134 -4.02 -2.83 -4.07
C THR A 134 -3.74 -2.90 -5.56
N ALA A 135 -2.83 -2.06 -6.06
CA ALA A 135 -2.37 -2.10 -7.43
C ALA A 135 -1.58 -3.38 -7.76
N GLN A 136 -0.72 -3.83 -6.85
CA GLN A 136 0.03 -5.08 -6.96
C GLN A 136 -0.91 -6.29 -6.97
N ALA A 137 -1.87 -6.33 -6.04
CA ALA A 137 -2.86 -7.39 -5.95
C ALA A 137 -3.69 -7.53 -7.24
N TYR A 138 -4.06 -6.40 -7.86
CA TYR A 138 -4.71 -6.41 -9.17
C TYR A 138 -3.84 -7.07 -10.26
N GLN A 139 -2.54 -6.80 -10.30
CA GLN A 139 -1.64 -7.46 -11.24
C GLN A 139 -1.46 -8.94 -10.94
N ALA A 140 -1.27 -9.32 -9.67
CA ALA A 140 -1.14 -10.71 -9.27
C ALA A 140 -2.35 -11.53 -9.74
N ARG A 141 -3.57 -11.03 -9.51
CA ARG A 141 -4.80 -11.67 -10.02
C ARG A 141 -4.82 -11.76 -11.53
N LYS A 142 -4.49 -10.66 -12.24
CA LYS A 142 -4.44 -10.65 -13.71
C LYS A 142 -3.45 -11.69 -14.27
N GLN A 143 -2.31 -11.87 -13.62
CA GLN A 143 -1.31 -12.86 -14.00
C GLN A 143 -1.82 -14.29 -13.72
N ALA A 144 -2.44 -14.52 -12.56
CA ALA A 144 -3.06 -15.81 -12.22
C ALA A 144 -4.14 -16.21 -13.25
N PHE A 145 -5.04 -15.28 -13.62
CA PHE A 145 -6.04 -15.52 -14.68
C PHE A 145 -5.40 -15.89 -16.03
N ARG A 146 -4.30 -15.22 -16.41
CA ARG A 146 -3.58 -15.51 -17.66
C ARG A 146 -2.93 -16.88 -17.61
N ALA A 147 -2.34 -17.25 -16.48
CA ALA A 147 -1.72 -18.57 -16.27
C ALA A 147 -2.78 -19.68 -16.35
N ALA A 148 -3.90 -19.54 -15.64
CA ALA A 148 -5.01 -20.49 -15.67
C ALA A 148 -5.56 -20.68 -17.11
N LYS A 149 -5.75 -19.59 -17.86
CA LYS A 149 -6.21 -19.66 -19.26
C LYS A 149 -5.21 -20.38 -20.17
N ARG A 150 -3.89 -20.20 -19.95
CA ARG A 150 -2.85 -20.90 -20.70
C ARG A 150 -2.82 -22.40 -20.36
N ALA A 151 -3.00 -22.75 -19.08
CA ALA A 151 -3.05 -24.14 -18.64
C ALA A 151 -4.27 -24.86 -19.23
N ALA A 152 -5.46 -24.26 -19.17
CA ALA A 152 -6.68 -24.81 -19.76
C ALA A 152 -6.52 -25.11 -21.26
N ARG A 153 -5.91 -24.19 -22.01
CA ARG A 153 -5.62 -24.36 -23.46
C ARG A 153 -4.61 -25.46 -23.78
N ARG A 154 -3.74 -25.84 -22.85
CA ARG A 154 -2.77 -26.93 -23.04
C ARG A 154 -3.35 -28.29 -22.67
N ALA A 155 -4.42 -28.30 -21.86
CA ALA A 155 -5.13 -29.49 -21.42
C ALA A 155 -6.32 -29.84 -22.33
N SER A 156 -6.66 -28.97 -23.29
CA SER A 156 -7.60 -29.22 -24.39
C SER A 156 -6.84 -29.60 -25.64
#